data_AF-A0A923XC28-F1
#
_entry.id   AF-A0A923XC28-F1
#
_cell.length_a   1.000
_cell.length_b   1.000
_cell.length_c   1.000
_cell.angle_alpha   90.00
_cell.angle_beta   90.00
_cell.angle_gamma   90.00
#
_symmetry.space_group_name_H-M   'P 1'
#
loop_
_entity.id
_entity.type
_entity.pdbx_description
1 polymer ?
#
loop_
_entity_poly.entity_id
_entity_poly.type
_entity_poly.pdbx_seq_one_letter_code
_entity_poly.pdbx_strand_id
1 'polypeptide(L)'
;MNLTNSPELLDRLAAAYALGTLRGSARRRFEAMARQSATVRAAALIWQERFAAMTELQPAEQPGPNVWKRIENLVDAQPASAGSPKENAMLEKLRRGLGLWRGAAVAAALVSVAAVVVGVNLSREVASREGQLAQVRQQGLQLVAQNAQLAQRMQAMPQIQY
;
A
#
# COMPACT_ATOMS: atom_id res chain seq x y z
N MET A 1 12.42 33.16 -1.98
CA MET A 1 12.94 34.30 -1.20
C MET A 1 12.99 33.87 0.25
N ASN A 2 14.18 33.87 0.86
CA ASN A 2 14.36 33.33 2.20
C ASN A 2 14.25 34.47 3.24
N LEU A 3 13.13 34.53 3.97
CA LEU A 3 12.85 35.63 4.92
C LEU A 3 13.82 35.65 6.11
N THR A 4 14.42 34.52 6.45
CA THR A 4 15.39 34.41 7.56
C THR A 4 16.66 35.21 7.31
N ASN A 5 16.97 35.50 6.04
CA ASN A 5 18.16 36.25 5.64
C ASN A 5 17.89 37.77 5.54
N SER A 6 16.68 38.21 5.87
CA SER A 6 16.26 39.61 5.78
C SER A 6 15.37 39.96 6.98
N PRO A 7 15.96 40.17 8.17
CA PRO A 7 15.21 40.32 9.41
C PRO A 7 14.24 41.50 9.39
N GLU A 8 14.59 42.63 8.77
CA GLU A 8 13.67 43.77 8.63
C GLU A 8 12.43 43.45 7.80
N LEU A 9 12.61 42.70 6.70
CA LEU A 9 11.49 42.30 5.86
C LEU A 9 10.59 41.30 6.59
N LEU A 10 11.20 40.37 7.32
CA LEU A 10 10.47 39.43 8.16
C LEU A 10 9.62 40.17 9.20
N ASP A 11 10.22 41.13 9.90
CA ASP A 11 9.54 41.90 10.95
C ASP A 11 8.33 42.67 10.39
N ARG A 12 8.51 43.38 9.27
CA ARG A 12 7.41 44.11 8.59
C ARG A 12 6.29 43.19 8.12
N LEU A 13 6.64 42.03 7.55
CA LEU A 13 5.63 41.05 7.10
C LEU A 13 4.91 40.39 8.28
N ALA A 14 5.62 40.10 9.37
CA ALA A 14 5.02 39.57 10.58
C ALA A 14 4.04 40.56 11.22
N ALA A 15 4.41 41.85 11.28
CA ALA A 15 3.51 42.92 11.71
C ALA A 15 2.24 43.02 10.83
N ALA A 16 2.43 43.05 9.49
CA ALA A 16 1.32 43.08 8.54
C ALA A 16 0.43 41.83 8.62
N TYR A 17 1.01 40.69 8.99
CA TYR A 17 0.28 39.43 9.13
C TYR A 17 -0.57 39.47 10.39
N ALA A 18 0.02 39.87 11.51
CA ALA A 18 -0.66 39.98 12.79
C ALA A 18 -1.80 41.01 12.75
N LEU A 19 -1.61 42.14 12.06
CA LEU A 19 -2.65 43.16 11.83
C LEU A 19 -3.73 42.70 10.82
N GLY A 20 -3.49 41.59 10.10
CA GLY A 20 -4.43 41.06 9.11
C GLY A 20 -4.49 41.83 7.79
N THR A 21 -3.51 42.68 7.50
CA THR A 21 -3.42 43.47 6.25
C THR A 21 -2.84 42.66 5.09
N LEU A 22 -2.15 41.56 5.38
CA LEU A 22 -1.75 40.57 4.38
C LEU A 22 -2.99 39.85 3.80
N ARG A 23 -3.25 40.04 2.50
CA ARG A 23 -4.39 39.44 1.78
C ARG A 23 -3.95 38.41 0.74
N GLY A 24 -4.86 37.50 0.41
CA GLY A 24 -4.75 36.58 -0.72
C GLY A 24 -3.45 35.77 -0.76
N SER A 25 -2.73 35.86 -1.87
CA SER A 25 -1.51 35.08 -2.12
C SER A 25 -0.37 35.43 -1.16
N ALA A 26 -0.24 36.69 -0.76
CA ALA A 26 0.82 37.13 0.13
C ALA A 26 0.69 36.48 1.52
N ARG A 27 -0.53 36.45 2.07
CA ARG A 27 -0.83 35.74 3.33
C ARG A 27 -0.49 34.25 3.25
N ARG A 28 -0.97 33.57 2.21
CA ARG A 28 -0.72 32.13 2.02
C ARG A 28 0.77 31.80 1.91
N ARG A 29 1.55 32.65 1.24
CA ARG A 29 3.01 32.49 1.13
C ARG A 29 3.70 32.67 2.48
N PHE A 30 3.30 33.69 3.24
CA PHE A 30 3.82 33.91 4.59
C PHE A 30 3.52 32.71 5.51
N GLU A 31 2.28 32.22 5.51
CA GLU A 31 1.86 31.04 6.29
C GLU A 31 2.62 29.77 5.87
N ALA A 32 2.84 29.57 4.56
CA ALA A 32 3.64 28.46 4.07
C ALA A 32 5.08 28.50 4.59
N MET A 33 5.70 29.69 4.60
CA MET A 33 7.04 29.89 5.18
C MET A 33 7.04 29.71 6.70
N ALA A 34 6.01 30.19 7.41
CA ALA A 34 5.87 30.02 8.86
C ALA A 34 5.68 28.55 9.27
N ARG A 35 5.11 27.70 8.42
CA ARG A 35 5.06 26.25 8.67
C ARG A 35 6.44 25.61 8.64
N GLN A 36 7.30 26.08 7.73
CA GLN A 36 8.63 25.50 7.50
C GLN A 36 9.73 26.09 8.37
N SER A 37 9.55 27.32 8.90
CA SER A 37 10.57 28.02 9.69
C SER A 37 10.02 28.44 11.06
N ALA A 38 10.69 27.99 12.13
CA ALA A 38 10.38 28.39 13.49
C ALA A 38 10.59 29.90 13.72
N THR A 39 11.63 30.49 13.12
CA THR A 39 11.91 31.93 13.22
C THR A 39 10.79 32.78 12.65
N VAL A 40 10.25 32.40 11.47
CA VAL A 40 9.15 33.12 10.84
C VAL A 40 7.88 33.03 11.68
N ARG A 41 7.61 31.84 12.23
CA ARG A 41 6.47 31.61 13.13
C ARG A 41 6.59 32.41 14.43
N ALA A 42 7.78 32.44 15.03
CA ALA A 42 8.04 33.21 16.25
C ALA A 42 7.81 34.71 16.03
N ALA A 43 8.30 35.26 14.91
CA ALA A 43 8.08 36.67 14.57
C ALA A 43 6.58 37.01 14.47
N ALA A 44 5.77 36.13 13.86
CA ALA A 44 4.32 36.30 13.78
C ALA A 44 3.66 36.30 15.17
N LEU A 45 4.04 35.34 16.03
CA LEU A 45 3.52 35.24 17.40
C LEU A 45 3.86 36.47 18.24
N ILE A 46 5.10 36.95 18.19
CA ILE A 46 5.54 38.15 18.91
C ILE A 46 4.68 39.35 18.54
N TRP A 47 4.42 39.55 17.23
CA TRP A 47 3.56 40.65 16.79
C TRP A 47 2.09 40.46 17.20
N GLN A 48 1.58 39.24 17.18
CA GLN A 48 0.22 38.95 17.67
C GLN A 48 0.07 39.25 19.16
N GLU A 49 1.05 38.87 19.98
CA GLU A 49 1.07 39.16 21.42
C GLU A 49 1.13 40.66 21.70
N ARG A 50 1.96 41.40 20.97
CA ARG A 50 2.01 42.88 21.06
C ARG A 50 0.64 43.52 20.80
N PHE A 51 -0.08 43.07 19.78
CA PHE A 51 -1.43 43.59 19.49
C PHE A 51 -2.47 43.12 20.51
N ALA A 52 -2.37 41.89 21.01
CA ALA A 52 -3.24 41.40 22.06
C ALA A 52 -3.14 42.27 23.33
N ALA A 53 -1.91 42.61 23.75
CA ALA A 53 -1.67 43.47 24.90
C ALA A 53 -2.29 44.88 24.75
N MET A 54 -2.39 45.42 23.53
CA MET A 54 -3.07 46.70 23.31
C MET A 54 -4.57 46.63 23.57
N THR A 55 -5.19 45.46 23.36
CA THR A 55 -6.62 45.26 23.63
C THR A 55 -6.92 45.36 25.13
N GLU A 56 -5.97 45.05 26.00
CA GLU A 56 -6.13 45.16 27.46
C GLU A 56 -6.31 46.61 27.94
N LEU A 57 -5.81 47.58 27.17
CA LEU A 57 -5.96 49.01 27.47
C LEU A 57 -7.34 49.55 27.08
N GLN A 58 -8.11 48.79 26.29
CA GLN A 58 -9.42 49.25 25.82
C GLN A 58 -10.49 49.00 26.90
N PRO A 59 -11.39 49.97 27.15
CA PRO A 59 -12.53 49.74 28.04
C PRO A 59 -13.40 48.61 27.51
N ALA A 60 -13.89 47.76 28.42
CA ALA A 60 -14.79 46.67 28.08
C ALA A 60 -16.12 47.23 27.52
N GLU A 61 -16.47 46.83 26.31
CA GLU A 61 -17.74 47.16 25.67
C GLU A 61 -18.65 45.92 25.67
N GLN A 62 -19.88 46.06 26.19
CA GLN A 62 -20.82 44.95 26.18
C GLN A 62 -21.33 44.70 24.75
N PRO A 63 -21.19 43.48 24.21
CA PRO A 63 -21.77 43.14 22.92
C PRO A 63 -23.30 43.15 23.00
N GLY A 64 -23.96 43.35 21.86
CA GLY A 64 -25.43 43.30 21.79
C GLY A 64 -26.01 41.95 22.28
N PRO A 65 -27.25 41.92 22.79
CA PRO A 65 -27.82 40.78 23.52
C PRO A 65 -27.91 39.47 22.72
N ASN A 66 -27.92 39.56 21.38
CA ASN A 66 -28.02 38.40 20.50
C ASN A 66 -26.68 37.86 20.00
N VAL A 67 -25.57 38.55 20.27
CA VAL A 67 -24.23 38.14 19.78
C VAL A 67 -23.85 36.77 20.36
N TRP A 68 -24.04 36.58 21.67
CA TRP A 68 -23.74 35.32 22.34
C TRP A 68 -24.60 34.16 21.84
N LYS A 69 -25.92 34.36 21.72
CA LYS A 69 -26.84 33.35 21.16
C LYS A 69 -26.43 32.94 19.74
N ARG A 70 -26.00 33.89 18.91
CA ARG A 70 -25.54 33.60 17.55
C ARG A 70 -24.24 32.78 17.54
N ILE A 71 -23.30 33.08 18.45
CA ILE A 71 -22.04 32.33 18.58
C ILE A 71 -22.33 30.88 19.01
N GLU A 72 -23.17 30.69 20.03
CA GLU A 72 -23.59 29.37 20.51
C GLU A 72 -24.21 28.53 19.39
N ASN A 73 -25.19 29.09 18.68
CA ASN A 73 -25.79 28.43 17.52
C ASN A 73 -24.78 28.06 16.42
N LEU A 74 -23.77 28.90 16.16
CA LEU A 74 -22.73 28.62 15.15
C LEU A 74 -21.75 27.53 15.58
N VAL A 75 -21.44 27.45 16.88
CA VAL A 75 -20.59 26.40 17.44
C VAL A 75 -21.33 25.07 17.42
N ASP A 76 -22.60 25.05 17.83
CA ASP A 76 -23.43 23.84 17.85
C ASP A 76 -23.76 23.34 16.43
N ALA A 77 -23.98 24.26 15.49
CA ALA A 77 -24.19 23.93 14.08
C ALA A 77 -22.91 23.47 13.37
N GLN A 78 -21.73 23.58 14.01
CA GLN A 78 -20.49 23.09 13.43
C GLN A 78 -20.39 21.59 13.68
N PRO A 79 -20.60 20.73 12.66
CA PRO A 79 -20.46 19.30 12.85
C PRO A 79 -19.03 19.00 13.32
N ALA A 80 -18.87 18.12 14.30
CA ALA A 80 -17.59 17.69 14.89
C ALA A 80 -16.63 16.97 13.91
N SER A 81 -16.80 17.15 12.60
CA SER A 81 -15.89 16.67 11.56
C SER A 81 -16.05 17.51 10.30
N ALA A 82 -15.26 18.57 10.20
CA ALA A 82 -14.78 19.08 8.91
C ALA A 82 -13.70 18.13 8.33
N GLY A 83 -13.93 16.82 8.40
CA GLY A 83 -13.23 15.84 7.59
C GLY A 83 -13.96 15.81 6.25
N SER A 84 -13.31 16.31 5.21
CA SER A 84 -13.82 16.35 3.83
C SER A 84 -14.55 15.04 3.48
N PRO A 85 -15.85 15.04 3.14
CA PRO A 85 -16.56 13.81 2.73
C PRO A 85 -15.87 13.07 1.57
N LYS A 86 -15.09 13.80 0.78
CA LYS A 86 -14.27 13.29 -0.34
C LYS A 86 -13.09 12.42 0.11
N GLU A 87 -12.48 12.68 1.26
CA GLU A 87 -11.33 11.91 1.78
C GLU A 87 -11.78 10.51 2.22
N ASN A 88 -12.90 10.44 2.94
CA ASN A 88 -13.52 9.18 3.35
C ASN A 88 -13.95 8.34 2.14
N ALA A 89 -14.48 8.97 1.08
CA ALA A 89 -14.86 8.27 -0.15
C ALA A 89 -13.66 7.68 -0.90
N MET A 90 -12.51 8.36 -0.91
CA MET A 90 -11.30 7.87 -1.57
C MET A 90 -10.66 6.71 -0.80
N LEU A 91 -10.61 6.80 0.53
CA LEU A 91 -10.13 5.73 1.42
C LEU A 91 -11.01 4.47 1.32
N GLU A 92 -12.33 4.64 1.27
CA GLU A 92 -13.29 3.55 1.02
C GLU A 92 -13.04 2.86 -0.33
N LYS A 93 -12.83 3.63 -1.40
CA LYS A 93 -12.56 3.07 -2.73
C LYS A 93 -11.25 2.28 -2.77
N LEU A 94 -10.20 2.76 -2.08
CA LEU A 94 -8.93 2.07 -1.98
C LEU A 94 -9.07 0.76 -1.18
N ARG A 95 -9.79 0.78 -0.05
CA ARG A 95 -10.07 -0.43 0.75
C ARG A 95 -10.83 -1.51 -0.04
N ARG A 96 -11.84 -1.12 -0.82
CA ARG A 96 -12.55 -2.05 -1.71
C ARG A 96 -11.64 -2.61 -2.80
N GLY A 97 -10.77 -1.77 -3.35
CA GLY A 97 -9.71 -2.22 -4.26
C GLY A 97 -8.85 -3.31 -3.61
N LEU A 98 -8.33 -3.09 -2.40
CA LEU A 98 -7.54 -4.08 -1.69
C LEU A 98 -8.30 -5.40 -1.42
N GLY A 99 -9.60 -5.34 -1.15
CA GLY A 99 -10.44 -6.53 -0.99
C GLY A 99 -10.48 -7.40 -2.27
N LEU A 100 -10.64 -6.76 -3.43
CA LEU A 100 -10.62 -7.45 -4.73
C LEU A 100 -9.25 -8.06 -5.05
N TRP A 101 -8.16 -7.33 -4.76
CA TRP A 101 -6.80 -7.85 -4.93
C TRP A 101 -6.49 -9.03 -4.00
N ARG A 102 -7.01 -9.02 -2.77
CA ARG A 102 -6.91 -10.17 -1.86
C ARG A 102 -7.67 -11.37 -2.39
N GLY A 103 -8.87 -11.16 -2.94
CA GLY A 103 -9.64 -12.23 -3.61
C GLY A 103 -8.90 -12.83 -4.80
N ALA A 104 -8.30 -11.97 -5.65
CA ALA A 104 -7.49 -12.40 -6.79
C ALA A 104 -6.26 -13.21 -6.36
N ALA A 105 -5.57 -12.80 -5.28
CA ALA A 105 -4.42 -13.53 -4.74
C ALA A 105 -4.80 -14.92 -4.20
N VAL A 106 -5.94 -15.04 -3.50
CA VAL A 106 -6.44 -16.34 -3.02
C VAL A 106 -6.80 -17.24 -4.20
N ALA A 107 -7.47 -16.71 -5.23
CA ALA A 107 -7.80 -17.48 -6.43
C ALA A 107 -6.53 -17.98 -7.15
N ALA A 108 -5.53 -17.12 -7.33
CA ALA A 108 -4.26 -17.51 -7.96
C ALA A 108 -3.50 -18.57 -7.14
N ALA A 109 -3.54 -18.48 -5.81
CA ALA A 109 -2.96 -19.49 -4.93
C ALA A 109 -3.65 -20.86 -5.10
N LEU A 110 -4.99 -20.88 -5.15
CA LEU A 110 -5.75 -22.11 -5.38
C LEU A 110 -5.43 -22.75 -6.74
N VAL A 111 -5.33 -21.94 -7.80
CA VAL A 111 -4.93 -22.41 -9.13
C VAL A 111 -3.52 -23.00 -9.12
N SER A 112 -2.58 -22.35 -8.43
CA SER A 112 -1.19 -22.82 -8.31
C SER A 112 -1.11 -24.16 -7.58
N VAL A 113 -1.87 -24.32 -6.49
CA VAL A 113 -1.95 -25.59 -5.75
C VAL A 113 -2.55 -26.68 -6.64
N ALA A 114 -3.63 -26.39 -7.36
CA ALA A 114 -4.24 -27.36 -8.28
C ALA A 114 -3.24 -27.79 -9.38
N ALA A 115 -2.49 -26.85 -9.96
CA ALA A 115 -1.46 -27.15 -10.96
C ALA A 115 -0.34 -28.04 -10.41
N VAL A 116 0.11 -27.80 -9.18
CA VAL A 116 1.11 -28.66 -8.52
C VAL A 116 0.57 -30.06 -8.27
N VAL A 117 -0.67 -30.18 -7.77
CA VAL A 117 -1.31 -31.48 -7.52
C VAL A 117 -1.44 -32.28 -8.82
N VAL A 118 -1.90 -31.63 -9.90
CA VAL A 118 -1.99 -32.24 -11.23
C VAL A 118 -0.60 -32.66 -11.72
N GLY A 119 0.39 -31.76 -11.64
CA GLY A 119 1.77 -32.06 -12.05
C GLY A 119 2.38 -33.26 -11.32
N VAL A 120 2.16 -33.36 -10.01
CA VAL A 120 2.62 -34.50 -9.19
C VAL A 120 1.88 -35.79 -9.55
N ASN A 121 0.60 -35.71 -9.89
CA ASN A 121 -0.17 -36.88 -10.30
C ASN A 121 0.34 -37.42 -11.65
N LEU A 122 0.50 -36.53 -12.64
CA LEU A 122 1.09 -36.89 -13.93
C LEU A 122 2.52 -37.44 -13.79
N SER A 123 3.36 -36.86 -12.92
CA SER A 123 4.72 -37.36 -12.74
C SER A 123 4.75 -38.77 -12.12
N ARG A 124 3.81 -39.07 -11.20
CA ARG A 124 3.67 -40.42 -10.62
C ARG A 124 3.21 -41.42 -11.66
N GLU A 125 2.30 -41.03 -12.54
CA GLU A 125 1.82 -41.88 -13.63
C GLU A 125 2.90 -42.13 -14.69
N VAL A 126 3.73 -41.13 -15.01
CA VAL A 126 4.87 -41.32 -15.90
C VAL A 126 5.89 -42.28 -15.27
N ALA A 127 6.23 -42.09 -13.99
CA ALA A 127 7.16 -42.99 -13.30
C ALA A 127 6.67 -44.44 -13.22
N SER A 128 5.35 -44.66 -13.07
CA SER A 128 4.80 -46.01 -13.07
C SER A 128 4.84 -46.66 -14.46
N ARG A 129 4.60 -45.90 -15.53
CA ARG A 129 4.73 -46.35 -16.93
C ARG A 129 6.17 -46.70 -17.27
N GLU A 130 7.15 -45.91 -16.83
CA GLU A 130 8.57 -46.21 -17.00
C GLU A 130 8.96 -47.52 -16.29
N GLY A 131 8.41 -47.76 -15.09
CA GLY A 131 8.57 -49.02 -14.37
C GLY A 131 8.02 -50.23 -15.14
N GLN A 132 6.83 -50.09 -15.75
CA GLN A 132 6.23 -51.13 -16.59
C GLN A 132 7.07 -51.42 -17.85
N LEU A 133 7.59 -50.37 -18.51
CA LEU A 133 8.46 -50.52 -19.68
C LEU A 133 9.78 -51.21 -19.33
N ALA A 134 10.36 -50.91 -18.16
CA ALA A 134 11.54 -51.61 -17.66
C ALA A 134 11.26 -53.11 -17.42
N GLN A 135 10.09 -53.44 -16.88
CA GLN A 135 9.66 -54.82 -16.66
C GLN A 135 9.45 -55.59 -17.98
N VAL A 136 8.82 -54.97 -18.98
CA VAL A 136 8.64 -55.56 -20.32
C VAL A 136 10.00 -55.80 -21.00
N ARG A 137 10.94 -54.85 -20.87
CA ARG A 137 12.31 -55.01 -21.41
C ARG A 137 13.06 -56.17 -20.75
N GLN A 138 12.90 -56.35 -19.43
CA GLN A 138 13.47 -57.49 -18.71
C GLN A 138 12.87 -58.83 -19.14
N GLN A 139 11.54 -58.90 -19.33
CA GLN A 139 10.90 -60.09 -19.88
C GLN A 139 11.44 -60.43 -21.28
N GLY A 140 11.62 -59.43 -22.14
CA GLY A 140 12.22 -59.62 -23.46
C GLY A 140 13.62 -60.25 -23.40
N LEU A 141 14.48 -59.76 -22.49
CA LEU A 141 15.83 -60.32 -22.30
C LEU A 141 15.78 -61.77 -21.79
N GLN A 142 14.85 -62.11 -20.91
CA GLN A 142 14.66 -63.48 -20.42
C GLN A 142 14.19 -64.44 -21.52
N LEU A 143 13.29 -64.00 -22.40
CA LEU A 143 12.83 -64.78 -23.54
C LEU A 143 13.97 -65.04 -24.53
N VAL A 144 14.81 -64.05 -24.80
CA VAL A 144 16.01 -64.22 -25.64
C VAL A 144 16.99 -65.21 -25.02
N ALA A 145 17.23 -65.13 -23.71
CA ALA A 145 18.09 -66.07 -23.00
C ALA A 145 17.54 -67.51 -23.05
N GLN A 146 16.23 -67.71 -22.86
CA GLN A 146 15.59 -69.02 -23.00
C GLN A 146 15.73 -69.59 -24.42
N ASN A 147 15.49 -68.77 -25.45
CA ASN A 147 15.64 -69.20 -26.83
C ASN A 147 17.09 -69.60 -27.16
N ALA A 148 18.08 -68.87 -26.63
CA ALA A 148 19.49 -69.22 -26.79
C ALA A 148 19.83 -70.58 -26.14
N GLN A 149 19.25 -70.87 -24.97
CA GLN A 149 19.42 -72.17 -24.32
C GLN A 149 18.77 -73.31 -25.11
N LEU A 150 17.59 -73.08 -25.69
CA LEU A 150 16.92 -74.05 -26.55
C LEU A 150 17.75 -74.33 -27.81
N ALA A 151 18.32 -73.30 -28.43
CA ALA A 151 19.21 -73.45 -29.58
C ALA A 151 20.47 -74.27 -29.22
N GLN A 152 21.05 -74.04 -28.05
CA GLN A 152 22.18 -74.84 -27.56
C GLN A 152 21.79 -76.31 -27.31
N ARG A 153 20.59 -76.58 -26.78
CA ARG A 153 20.09 -77.96 -26.62
C ARG A 153 19.93 -78.66 -27.95
N MET A 154 19.48 -77.97 -29.00
CA MET A 154 19.37 -78.55 -30.34
C MET A 154 20.73 -78.82 -30.98
N GLN A 155 21.76 -78.03 -30.67
CA GLN A 155 23.13 -78.26 -31.14
C GLN A 155 23.85 -79.40 -30.40
N ALA A 156 23.42 -79.72 -29.17
CA ALA A 156 23.95 -80.82 -28.37
C ALA A 156 23.26 -82.18 -28.66
N MET A 157 22.28 -82.23 -29.57
CA MET A 157 21.73 -83.50 -30.04
C MET A 157 22.75 -84.15 -31.00
N PRO A 158 23.31 -85.32 -30.67
CA PRO A 158 24.24 -86.01 -31.55
C PRO A 158 23.53 -86.41 -32.84
N GLN A 159 24.15 -86.13 -33.99
CA GLN A 159 23.69 -86.63 -35.29
C GLN A 159 23.67 -88.16 -35.23
N ILE A 160 22.47 -88.74 -35.30
CA ILE A 160 22.31 -90.16 -35.53
C ILE A 160 22.71 -90.40 -36.98
N GLN A 161 23.95 -90.84 -37.18
CA GLN A 161 24.35 -91.47 -38.45
C GLN A 161 23.62 -92.80 -38.54
N TYR A 162 22.76 -92.90 -39.55
CA TYR A 162 22.20 -94.17 -40.04
C TYR A 162 23.30 -95.04 -40.64
#